data_AF-A0A815KC62-F1
#
_entry.id   AF-A0A815KC62-F1
#
_cell.length_a   1.000
_cell.length_b   1.000
_cell.length_c   1.000
_cell.angle_alpha   90.00
_cell.angle_beta   90.00
_cell.angle_gamma   90.00
#
_symmetry.space_group_name_H-M   'P 1'
#
loop_
_entity.id
_entity.type
_entity.pdbx_description
1 polymer ?
#
loop_
_entity_poly.entity_id
_entity_poly.type
_entity_poly.pdbx_seq_one_letter_code
_entity_poly.pdbx_strand_id
1 'polypeptide(L)'
;MQHGEQAIEDFITYCRDHDCFSSTNINRFEKQYNAQTVIWWYTFPSNIYSMLNYALRTLDADAIITMGFFMCHLHQQIQQLYEQQLSTYDEETFIVYRGQGLMKSDFEKLQKTNGGLMSFNNFLSTSTDKEVSLEFAQCASTKPDTIGILFIMSIDPCIKSTPFASIKEKSYFKEENEILFSMHTVFRVVAIKQMDNKNQLYQVELQLTSDDDQQLRLLTDRIRKEGGRGTGWHRLGTLLLRIGQFNEAEELYNVLLEQTSDEGEKALYYNQVGFVHSTQSDYKKAIWYYEQGLKIREKTLPSNHLALAISYNNFGGVYERMAEYSKALSYYEKALEIDQKTLPSNHPSLATSYSNIGTVYNSMVEYAKALLYFEKALEIKQKTLPSNHPDLATLYNNIGLVYENMREYSKALSSHEKSLEICQKTLPSNHPHLASSYNNIGSLYGSMGEYLKALSCYEKALELRQQIFPSNHPSLAASYNNIGFVYENMKDYSKALSYFERALDLWQRALPPTHRYIKSVKERIAILRKKL
;
A
#
# COMPACT_ATOMS: atom_id res chain seq x y z
N MET A 1 -12.02 -21.15 -11.25
CA MET A 1 -12.61 -20.29 -12.28
C MET A 1 -12.62 -21.04 -13.61
N GLN A 2 -13.80 -21.38 -14.12
CA GLN A 2 -14.04 -21.60 -15.55
C GLN A 2 -14.47 -20.23 -16.11
N HIS A 3 -13.53 -19.41 -16.57
CA HIS A 3 -13.84 -18.14 -17.25
C HIS A 3 -13.28 -18.22 -18.66
N GLY A 4 -13.98 -18.94 -19.53
CA GLY A 4 -13.62 -19.04 -20.93
C GLY A 4 -14.20 -17.88 -21.71
N GLU A 5 -15.50 -17.90 -21.97
CA GLU A 5 -16.10 -17.07 -23.01
C GLU A 5 -16.40 -15.64 -22.56
N GLN A 6 -17.04 -15.43 -21.39
CA GLN A 6 -17.39 -14.08 -20.93
C GLN A 6 -16.16 -13.18 -20.74
N ALA A 7 -15.09 -13.69 -20.12
CA ALA A 7 -13.87 -12.91 -19.90
C ALA A 7 -13.14 -12.56 -21.21
N ILE A 8 -13.26 -13.42 -22.23
CA ILE A 8 -12.74 -13.12 -23.58
C ILE A 8 -13.57 -12.00 -24.23
N GLU A 9 -14.90 -12.05 -24.10
CA GLU A 9 -15.80 -11.01 -24.62
C GLU A 9 -15.59 -9.66 -23.94
N ASP A 10 -15.44 -9.65 -22.62
CA ASP A 10 -15.16 -8.43 -21.84
C ASP A 10 -13.81 -7.82 -22.28
N PHE A 11 -12.80 -8.66 -22.49
CA PHE A 11 -11.50 -8.22 -23.01
C PHE A 11 -11.58 -7.68 -24.44
N ILE A 12 -12.34 -8.32 -25.33
CA ILE A 12 -12.54 -7.84 -26.69
C ILE A 12 -13.23 -6.48 -26.68
N THR A 13 -14.22 -6.29 -25.81
CA THR A 13 -14.92 -5.02 -25.63
C THR A 13 -13.95 -3.93 -25.15
N TYR A 14 -13.19 -4.22 -24.09
CA TYR A 14 -12.14 -3.33 -23.59
C TYR A 14 -11.16 -2.91 -24.70
N CYS A 15 -10.71 -3.86 -25.52
CA CYS A 15 -9.80 -3.62 -26.63
C CYS A 15 -10.39 -2.71 -27.72
N ARG A 16 -11.70 -2.81 -27.99
CA ARG A 16 -12.42 -1.96 -28.96
C ARG A 16 -12.58 -0.54 -28.41
N ASP A 17 -12.86 -0.39 -27.11
CA ASP A 17 -13.10 0.90 -26.47
C ASP A 17 -11.82 1.73 -26.30
N HIS A 18 -10.68 1.05 -26.09
CA HIS A 18 -9.38 1.70 -25.84
C HIS A 18 -8.44 1.70 -27.07
N ASP A 19 -8.95 1.31 -28.25
CA ASP A 19 -8.20 1.19 -29.51
C ASP A 19 -6.86 0.44 -29.34
N CYS A 20 -6.88 -0.64 -28.55
CA CYS A 20 -5.68 -1.37 -28.16
C CYS A 20 -5.04 -2.14 -29.33
N PHE A 21 -5.81 -2.46 -30.38
CA PHE A 21 -5.40 -3.30 -31.52
C PHE A 21 -6.05 -2.84 -32.82
N SER A 22 -5.44 -3.20 -33.95
CA SER A 22 -6.16 -3.13 -35.23
C SER A 22 -7.41 -4.03 -35.19
N SER A 23 -8.51 -3.55 -35.76
CA SER A 23 -9.77 -4.30 -35.85
C SER A 23 -9.61 -5.69 -36.48
N THR A 24 -8.64 -5.85 -37.38
CA THR A 24 -8.25 -7.15 -37.96
C THR A 24 -7.70 -8.12 -36.92
N ASN A 25 -6.87 -7.66 -35.99
CA ASN A 25 -6.29 -8.50 -34.93
C ASN A 25 -7.32 -8.87 -33.87
N ILE A 26 -8.25 -7.97 -33.53
CA ILE A 26 -9.36 -8.24 -32.60
C ILE A 26 -10.26 -9.35 -33.17
N ASN A 27 -10.68 -9.23 -34.44
CA ASN A 27 -11.51 -10.23 -35.09
C ASN A 27 -10.80 -11.59 -35.23
N ARG A 28 -9.47 -11.58 -35.36
CA ARG A 28 -8.66 -12.80 -35.39
C ARG A 28 -8.57 -13.45 -34.00
N PHE A 29 -8.35 -12.65 -32.97
CA PHE A 29 -8.32 -13.11 -31.58
C PHE A 29 -9.65 -13.75 -31.19
N GLU A 30 -10.77 -13.07 -31.44
CA GLU A 30 -12.13 -13.56 -31.18
C GLU A 30 -12.41 -14.92 -31.83
N LYS A 31 -11.99 -15.11 -33.09
CA LYS A 31 -12.26 -16.36 -33.83
C LYS A 31 -11.27 -17.49 -33.56
N GLN A 32 -10.03 -17.17 -33.20
CA GLN A 32 -8.93 -18.13 -33.18
C GLN A 32 -8.25 -18.28 -31.82
N TYR A 33 -8.75 -17.64 -30.75
CA TYR A 33 -8.15 -17.74 -29.42
C TYR A 33 -7.94 -19.19 -28.98
N ASN A 34 -9.01 -20.00 -29.03
CA ASN A 34 -8.98 -21.41 -28.64
C ASN A 34 -8.28 -22.34 -29.66
N ALA A 35 -7.98 -21.84 -30.86
CA ALA A 35 -7.32 -22.62 -31.92
C ALA A 35 -5.78 -22.56 -31.84
N GLN A 36 -5.23 -21.63 -31.06
CA GLN A 36 -3.80 -21.44 -30.86
C GLN A 36 -3.44 -21.50 -29.37
N THR A 37 -2.16 -21.64 -29.05
CA THR A 37 -1.72 -21.57 -27.66
C THR A 37 -1.69 -20.12 -27.16
N VAL A 38 -1.75 -19.92 -25.85
CA VAL A 38 -1.72 -18.57 -25.25
C VAL A 38 -0.33 -17.98 -25.41
N ILE A 39 0.71 -18.82 -25.34
CA ILE A 39 2.10 -18.45 -25.65
C ILE A 39 2.24 -17.97 -27.10
N TRP A 40 1.54 -18.61 -28.06
CA TRP A 40 1.50 -18.13 -29.44
C TRP A 40 0.92 -16.73 -29.52
N TRP A 41 -0.20 -16.45 -28.83
CA TRP A 41 -0.80 -15.11 -28.78
C TRP A 41 0.08 -14.08 -28.08
N TYR A 42 0.80 -14.50 -27.05
CA TYR A 42 1.74 -13.64 -26.32
C TYR A 42 2.93 -13.23 -27.20
N THR A 43 3.41 -14.13 -28.07
CA THR A 43 4.55 -13.88 -28.98
C THR A 43 4.14 -13.36 -30.35
N PHE A 44 2.87 -13.50 -30.73
CA PHE A 44 2.33 -13.02 -31.99
C PHE A 44 2.48 -11.49 -32.09
N PRO A 45 2.94 -10.92 -33.22
CA PRO A 45 3.14 -9.49 -33.44
C PRO A 45 1.79 -8.73 -33.42
N SER A 46 1.31 -8.54 -32.21
CA SER A 46 0.11 -7.84 -31.79
C SER A 46 0.48 -6.97 -30.59
N ASN A 47 -0.45 -6.15 -30.15
CA ASN A 47 -0.26 -5.33 -28.95
C ASN A 47 -0.50 -6.10 -27.63
N ILE A 48 -0.71 -7.42 -27.63
CA ILE A 48 -1.01 -8.19 -26.39
C ILE A 48 0.21 -8.14 -25.47
N TYR A 49 1.39 -8.45 -26.02
CA TYR A 49 2.64 -8.37 -25.28
C TYR A 49 2.87 -6.97 -24.71
N SER A 50 2.77 -5.93 -25.55
CA SER A 50 3.07 -4.55 -25.13
C SER A 50 2.06 -4.04 -24.11
N MET A 51 0.77 -4.30 -24.30
CA MET A 51 -0.30 -3.93 -23.39
C MET A 51 -0.14 -4.63 -22.04
N LEU A 52 0.06 -5.95 -22.03
CA LEU A 52 0.23 -6.70 -20.78
C LEU A 52 1.47 -6.22 -20.01
N ASN A 53 2.60 -6.08 -20.69
CA ASN A 53 3.83 -5.61 -20.07
C ASN A 53 3.72 -4.15 -19.59
N TYR A 54 3.01 -3.30 -20.32
CA TYR A 54 2.74 -1.93 -19.91
C TYR A 54 1.88 -1.92 -18.64
N ALA A 55 0.74 -2.59 -18.65
CA ALA A 55 -0.19 -2.67 -17.53
C ALA A 55 0.48 -3.20 -16.26
N LEU A 56 1.25 -4.28 -16.37
CA LEU A 56 2.01 -4.85 -15.24
C LEU A 56 3.09 -3.90 -14.70
N ARG A 57 3.71 -3.11 -15.58
CA ARG A 57 4.75 -2.15 -15.18
C ARG A 57 4.17 -0.89 -14.53
N THR A 58 3.01 -0.42 -15.01
CA THR A 58 2.34 0.77 -14.49
C THR A 58 1.33 0.47 -13.39
N LEU A 59 1.12 -0.82 -13.07
CA LEU A 59 0.08 -1.27 -12.13
C LEU A 59 -1.31 -0.76 -12.52
N ASP A 60 -1.60 -0.79 -13.83
CA ASP A 60 -2.91 -0.44 -14.37
C ASP A 60 -3.93 -1.52 -13.99
N ALA A 61 -4.72 -1.24 -12.95
CA ALA A 61 -5.61 -2.23 -12.35
C ALA A 61 -6.70 -2.70 -13.34
N ASP A 62 -7.27 -1.80 -14.12
CA ASP A 62 -8.34 -2.11 -15.08
C ASP A 62 -7.82 -3.07 -16.16
N ALA A 63 -6.65 -2.77 -16.73
CA ALA A 63 -6.03 -3.62 -17.72
C ALA A 63 -5.62 -4.98 -17.11
N ILE A 64 -5.08 -5.01 -15.89
CA ILE A 64 -4.68 -6.25 -15.20
C ILE A 64 -5.90 -7.14 -14.91
N ILE A 65 -6.98 -6.57 -14.38
CA ILE A 65 -8.22 -7.30 -14.07
C ILE A 65 -8.81 -7.88 -15.36
N THR A 66 -8.94 -7.04 -16.40
CA THR A 66 -9.49 -7.44 -17.70
C THR A 66 -8.63 -8.53 -18.36
N MET A 67 -7.30 -8.43 -18.27
CA MET A 67 -6.38 -9.45 -18.80
C MET A 67 -6.17 -10.64 -17.86
N GLY A 68 -6.84 -10.69 -16.71
CA GLY A 68 -6.60 -11.69 -15.67
C GLY A 68 -6.78 -13.13 -16.17
N PHE A 69 -7.76 -13.39 -17.04
CA PHE A 69 -7.95 -14.70 -17.66
C PHE A 69 -6.75 -15.09 -18.53
N PHE A 70 -6.24 -14.16 -19.36
CA PHE A 70 -5.11 -14.39 -20.25
C PHE A 70 -3.84 -14.65 -19.45
N MET A 71 -3.59 -13.88 -18.39
CA MET A 71 -2.46 -14.07 -17.48
C MET A 71 -2.52 -15.44 -16.79
N CYS A 72 -3.70 -15.85 -16.34
CA CYS A 72 -3.92 -17.16 -15.73
C CYS A 72 -3.62 -18.30 -16.72
N HIS A 73 -4.17 -18.22 -17.94
CA HIS A 73 -3.91 -19.21 -18.98
C HIS A 73 -2.42 -19.25 -19.40
N LEU A 74 -1.76 -18.10 -19.50
CA LEU A 74 -0.34 -18.02 -19.82
C LEU A 74 0.52 -18.66 -18.73
N HIS A 75 0.23 -18.36 -17.46
CA HIS A 75 0.91 -18.99 -16.32
C HIS A 75 0.73 -20.50 -16.31
N GLN A 76 -0.50 -20.99 -16.53
CA GLN A 76 -0.80 -22.42 -16.62
C GLN A 76 -0.07 -23.11 -17.76
N GLN A 77 0.02 -22.49 -18.93
CA GLN A 77 0.76 -23.07 -20.07
C GLN A 77 2.27 -23.11 -19.82
N ILE A 78 2.84 -22.06 -19.22
CA ILE A 78 4.26 -22.08 -18.81
C ILE A 78 4.50 -23.18 -17.79
N GLN A 79 3.64 -23.33 -16.79
CA GLN A 79 3.73 -24.39 -15.79
C GLN A 79 3.66 -25.80 -16.42
N GLN A 80 2.70 -26.03 -17.33
CA GLN A 80 2.56 -27.32 -18.02
C GLN A 80 3.80 -27.66 -18.85
N LEU A 81 4.35 -26.68 -19.57
CA LEU A 81 5.57 -26.89 -20.34
C LEU A 81 6.78 -27.11 -19.44
N TYR A 82 6.88 -26.37 -18.33
CA TYR A 82 7.94 -26.55 -17.33
C TYR A 82 7.96 -27.98 -16.79
N GLU A 83 6.79 -28.51 -16.41
CA GLU A 83 6.66 -29.89 -15.92
C GLU A 83 7.02 -30.94 -16.99
N GLN A 84 6.66 -30.69 -18.26
CA GLN A 84 7.02 -31.57 -19.38
C GLN A 84 8.51 -31.54 -19.71
N GLN A 85 9.16 -30.38 -19.55
CA GLN A 85 10.56 -30.17 -19.88
C GLN A 85 11.50 -30.45 -18.70
N LEU A 86 10.97 -30.67 -17.50
CA LEU A 86 11.76 -30.86 -16.28
C LEU A 86 12.80 -32.00 -16.42
N SER A 87 12.46 -33.07 -17.16
CA SER A 87 13.35 -34.20 -17.40
C SER A 87 14.39 -33.96 -18.50
N THR A 88 14.29 -32.85 -19.24
CA THR A 88 15.21 -32.50 -20.34
C THR A 88 16.33 -31.57 -19.90
N TYR A 89 16.20 -30.94 -18.74
CA TYR A 89 17.28 -30.15 -18.14
C TYR A 89 18.19 -31.10 -17.35
N ASP A 90 19.46 -31.15 -17.74
CA ASP A 90 20.49 -31.73 -16.89
C ASP A 90 20.55 -30.94 -15.56
N GLU A 91 21.00 -31.54 -14.45
CA GLU A 91 21.15 -30.86 -13.15
C GLU A 91 22.22 -29.74 -13.16
N GLU A 92 22.73 -29.38 -14.35
CA GLU A 92 23.69 -28.32 -14.57
C GLU A 92 23.01 -26.96 -14.78
N THR A 93 23.64 -25.91 -14.23
CA THR A 93 23.19 -24.54 -14.40
C THR A 93 23.39 -24.08 -15.85
N PHE A 94 22.39 -23.42 -16.43
CA PHE A 94 22.48 -22.83 -17.77
C PHE A 94 22.29 -21.32 -17.74
N ILE A 95 22.68 -20.63 -18.82
CA ILE A 95 22.64 -19.17 -18.92
C ILE A 95 21.60 -18.74 -19.95
N VAL A 96 20.81 -17.72 -19.58
CA VAL A 96 19.93 -17.00 -20.49
C VAL A 96 20.23 -15.50 -20.46
N TYR A 97 19.89 -14.83 -21.55
CA TYR A 97 20.23 -13.44 -21.80
C TYR A 97 18.96 -12.62 -22.03
N ARG A 98 19.00 -11.35 -21.64
CA ARG A 98 17.98 -10.36 -22.00
C ARG A 98 18.58 -8.98 -22.14
N GLY A 99 18.36 -8.36 -23.29
CA GLY A 99 18.66 -6.95 -23.51
C GLY A 99 17.46 -6.06 -23.28
N GLN A 100 17.62 -4.97 -22.54
CA GLN A 100 16.60 -3.93 -22.44
C GLN A 100 17.17 -2.58 -22.04
N GLY A 101 16.38 -1.53 -22.24
CA GLY A 101 16.65 -0.20 -21.69
C GLY A 101 16.09 -0.03 -20.29
N LEU A 102 16.84 0.63 -19.42
CA LEU A 102 16.35 1.16 -18.14
C LEU A 102 16.47 2.69 -18.13
N MET A 103 15.52 3.38 -17.50
CA MET A 103 15.70 4.81 -17.25
C MET A 103 16.86 5.03 -16.27
N LYS A 104 17.58 6.15 -16.41
CA LYS A 104 18.71 6.49 -15.52
C LYS A 104 18.34 6.39 -14.03
N SER A 105 17.17 6.90 -13.65
CA SER A 105 16.66 6.84 -12.28
C SER A 105 16.45 5.42 -11.76
N ASP A 106 16.01 4.49 -12.61
CA ASP A 106 15.83 3.09 -12.24
C ASP A 106 17.16 2.34 -12.21
N PHE A 107 18.09 2.70 -13.08
CA PHE A 107 19.45 2.17 -13.03
C PHE A 107 20.20 2.60 -11.76
N GLU A 108 20.06 3.85 -11.31
CA GLU A 108 20.62 4.31 -10.03
C GLU A 108 20.08 3.51 -8.84
N LYS A 109 18.81 3.07 -8.89
CA LYS A 109 18.25 2.14 -7.90
C LYS A 109 18.91 0.77 -8.02
N LEU A 110 19.02 0.23 -9.24
CA LEU A 110 19.66 -1.07 -9.49
C LEU A 110 21.10 -1.12 -8.97
N GLN A 111 21.88 -0.05 -9.15
CA GLN A 111 23.25 0.05 -8.63
C GLN A 111 23.32 -0.05 -7.10
N LYS A 112 22.30 0.44 -6.39
CA LYS A 112 22.20 0.33 -4.93
C LYS A 112 21.77 -1.06 -4.46
N THR A 113 21.29 -1.91 -5.37
CA THR A 113 20.79 -3.27 -5.10
C THR A 113 21.88 -4.33 -5.32
N ASN A 114 23.16 -3.96 -5.41
CA ASN A 114 24.24 -4.95 -5.56
C ASN A 114 24.27 -5.92 -4.37
N GLY A 115 24.23 -7.23 -4.63
CA GLY A 115 24.04 -8.25 -3.60
C GLY A 115 22.63 -8.32 -3.00
N GLY A 116 21.66 -7.60 -3.54
CA GLY A 116 20.24 -7.62 -3.17
C GLY A 116 19.40 -8.48 -4.11
N LEU A 117 18.08 -8.39 -3.92
CA LEU A 117 17.08 -9.10 -4.74
C LEU A 117 16.47 -8.15 -5.77
N MET A 118 16.22 -8.68 -6.97
CA MET A 118 15.57 -8.00 -8.08
C MET A 118 14.48 -8.92 -8.64
N SER A 119 13.26 -8.42 -8.78
CA SER A 119 12.17 -9.15 -9.43
C SER A 119 11.79 -8.51 -10.75
N PHE A 120 11.36 -9.34 -11.70
CA PHE A 120 10.67 -8.87 -12.89
C PHE A 120 9.16 -8.99 -12.65
N ASN A 121 8.45 -7.86 -12.77
CA ASN A 121 7.00 -7.78 -12.54
C ASN A 121 6.16 -8.22 -13.75
N ASN A 122 6.81 -8.85 -14.72
CA ASN A 122 6.22 -9.31 -15.98
C ASN A 122 6.64 -10.74 -16.29
N PHE A 123 5.98 -11.35 -17.27
CA PHE A 123 6.47 -12.58 -17.89
C PHE A 123 7.80 -12.28 -18.58
N LEU A 124 8.86 -12.93 -18.12
CA LEU A 124 10.22 -12.57 -18.48
C LEU A 124 10.65 -13.43 -19.66
N SER A 125 10.61 -12.83 -20.85
CA SER A 125 11.14 -13.39 -22.09
C SER A 125 12.67 -13.25 -22.13
N THR A 126 13.38 -14.34 -22.43
CA THR A 126 14.84 -14.39 -22.49
C THR A 126 15.29 -15.24 -23.68
N SER A 127 16.50 -14.99 -24.19
CA SER A 127 17.10 -15.80 -25.25
C SER A 127 18.29 -16.59 -24.72
N THR A 128 18.52 -17.77 -25.28
CA THR A 128 19.78 -18.50 -25.07
C THR A 128 20.92 -17.92 -25.92
N ASP A 129 20.60 -17.08 -26.91
CA ASP A 129 21.58 -16.35 -27.71
C ASP A 129 21.91 -14.98 -27.08
N LYS A 130 23.20 -14.78 -26.81
CA LYS A 130 23.74 -13.55 -26.26
C LYS A 130 23.66 -12.39 -27.25
N GLU A 131 23.90 -12.63 -28.54
CA GLU A 131 24.02 -11.57 -29.53
C GLU A 131 22.67 -10.90 -29.78
N VAL A 132 21.60 -11.71 -29.91
CA VAL A 132 20.21 -11.22 -29.99
C VAL A 132 19.91 -10.27 -28.83
N SER A 133 20.24 -10.67 -27.60
CA SER A 133 20.03 -9.84 -26.41
C SER A 133 20.93 -8.61 -26.38
N LEU A 134 22.17 -8.71 -26.86
CA LEU A 134 23.09 -7.59 -26.89
C LEU A 134 22.61 -6.50 -27.86
N GLU A 135 22.05 -6.86 -29.01
CA GLU A 135 21.47 -5.91 -29.97
C GLU A 135 20.35 -5.07 -29.35
N PHE A 136 19.45 -5.70 -28.57
CA PHE A 136 18.40 -4.97 -27.85
C PHE A 136 18.97 -3.99 -26.81
N ALA A 137 20.00 -4.40 -26.06
CA ALA A 137 20.66 -3.52 -25.09
C ALA A 137 21.36 -2.34 -25.76
N GLN A 138 22.07 -2.59 -26.87
CA GLN A 138 22.74 -1.55 -27.66
C GLN A 138 21.74 -0.57 -28.27
N CYS A 139 20.66 -1.06 -28.88
CA CYS A 139 19.58 -0.23 -29.41
C CYS A 139 19.01 0.70 -28.32
N ALA A 140 18.78 0.17 -27.12
CA ALA A 140 18.30 0.97 -26.00
C ALA A 140 19.31 2.03 -25.53
N SER A 141 20.62 1.75 -25.56
CA SER A 141 21.68 2.69 -25.16
C SER A 141 21.73 3.96 -26.03
N THR A 142 21.19 3.90 -27.26
CA THR A 142 21.13 5.05 -28.18
C THR A 142 20.00 6.03 -27.85
N LYS A 143 19.04 5.65 -27.00
CA LYS A 143 17.88 6.47 -26.68
C LYS A 143 18.22 7.49 -25.57
N PRO A 144 17.68 8.72 -25.63
CA PRO A 144 17.90 9.70 -24.57
C PRO A 144 17.38 9.17 -23.22
N ASP A 145 18.13 9.49 -22.16
CA ASP A 145 17.82 9.12 -20.76
C ASP A 145 17.59 7.64 -20.46
N THR A 146 18.07 6.79 -21.37
CA THR A 146 18.02 5.32 -21.24
C THR A 146 19.44 4.77 -21.15
N ILE A 147 19.63 3.78 -20.29
CA ILE A 147 20.84 2.98 -20.18
C ILE A 147 20.53 1.60 -20.72
N GLY A 148 21.35 1.12 -21.65
CA GLY A 148 21.28 -0.24 -22.18
C GLY A 148 21.81 -1.23 -21.18
N ILE A 149 21.04 -2.28 -20.90
CA ILE A 149 21.42 -3.34 -19.96
C ILE A 149 21.35 -4.68 -20.66
N LEU A 150 22.46 -5.43 -20.62
CA LEU A 150 22.51 -6.85 -20.91
C LEU A 150 22.43 -7.61 -19.59
N PHE A 151 21.28 -8.23 -19.32
CA PHE A 151 21.14 -9.17 -18.23
C PHE A 151 21.70 -10.54 -18.64
N ILE A 152 22.56 -11.09 -17.79
CA ILE A 152 23.08 -12.45 -17.89
C ILE A 152 22.56 -13.21 -16.68
N MET A 153 21.65 -14.14 -16.91
CA MET A 153 20.91 -14.84 -15.86
C MET A 153 21.37 -16.30 -15.79
N SER A 154 21.92 -16.67 -14.64
CA SER A 154 22.28 -18.06 -14.33
C SER A 154 21.08 -18.76 -13.71
N ILE A 155 20.64 -19.85 -14.35
CA ILE A 155 19.43 -20.60 -14.02
C ILE A 155 19.85 -21.97 -13.49
N ASP A 156 19.48 -22.25 -12.25
CA ASP A 156 19.58 -23.58 -11.66
C ASP A 156 18.22 -24.29 -11.82
N PRO A 157 18.12 -25.34 -12.67
CA PRO A 157 16.87 -26.04 -12.92
C PRO A 157 16.35 -26.80 -11.68
N CYS A 158 17.19 -27.03 -10.66
CA CYS A 158 16.76 -27.65 -9.40
C CYS A 158 15.84 -26.73 -8.58
N ILE A 159 15.83 -25.42 -8.87
CA ILE A 159 14.96 -24.44 -8.21
C ILE A 159 13.55 -24.53 -8.81
N LYS A 160 12.69 -25.29 -8.14
CA LYS A 160 11.31 -25.55 -8.58
C LYS A 160 10.30 -24.44 -8.26
N SER A 161 10.73 -23.39 -7.56
CA SER A 161 9.83 -22.32 -7.11
C SER A 161 9.41 -21.36 -8.22
N THR A 162 10.18 -21.29 -9.30
CA THR A 162 9.90 -20.42 -10.44
C THR A 162 9.70 -21.25 -11.71
N PRO A 163 8.47 -21.32 -12.25
CA PRO A 163 8.22 -21.99 -13.52
C PRO A 163 8.81 -21.21 -14.69
N PHE A 164 9.52 -21.91 -15.56
CA PHE A 164 10.03 -21.39 -16.83
C PHE A 164 9.97 -22.47 -17.90
N ALA A 165 9.91 -22.11 -19.18
CA ALA A 165 9.90 -23.11 -20.23
C ALA A 165 10.56 -22.60 -21.50
N SER A 166 11.19 -23.50 -22.25
CA SER A 166 11.48 -23.24 -23.66
C SER A 166 10.16 -23.19 -24.44
N ILE A 167 9.93 -22.08 -25.12
CA ILE A 167 8.69 -21.85 -25.85
C ILE A 167 8.83 -21.98 -27.36
N LYS A 168 9.99 -22.39 -27.86
CA LYS A 168 10.29 -22.48 -29.30
C LYS A 168 9.19 -23.17 -30.13
N GLU A 169 8.65 -24.28 -29.63
CA GLU A 169 7.62 -25.06 -30.34
C GLU A 169 6.23 -24.44 -30.29
N LYS A 170 5.96 -23.57 -29.32
CA LYS A 170 4.64 -22.96 -29.06
C LYS A 170 4.59 -21.47 -29.44
N SER A 171 5.75 -20.85 -29.60
CA SER A 171 5.96 -19.46 -30.01
C SER A 171 5.53 -19.22 -31.46
N TYR A 172 5.15 -17.97 -31.77
CA TYR A 172 5.02 -17.49 -33.14
C TYR A 172 6.36 -17.48 -33.87
N PHE A 173 7.44 -17.10 -33.18
CA PHE A 173 8.81 -17.06 -33.70
C PHE A 173 9.51 -18.42 -33.46
N LYS A 174 9.44 -19.31 -34.46
CA LYS A 174 9.98 -20.68 -34.34
C LYS A 174 11.51 -20.77 -34.43
N GLU A 175 12.15 -19.73 -34.92
CA GLU A 175 13.60 -19.66 -35.14
C GLU A 175 14.36 -19.30 -33.85
N GLU A 176 13.69 -18.64 -32.91
CA GLU A 176 14.27 -18.19 -31.64
C GLU A 176 14.24 -19.27 -30.57
N ASN A 177 15.38 -19.44 -29.88
CA ASN A 177 15.47 -20.30 -28.70
C ASN A 177 15.11 -19.49 -27.45
N GLU A 178 13.83 -19.16 -27.33
CA GLU A 178 13.29 -18.35 -26.25
C GLU A 178 12.95 -19.20 -25.01
N ILE A 179 13.41 -18.75 -23.84
CA ILE A 179 12.99 -19.24 -22.53
C ILE A 179 12.08 -18.19 -21.90
N LEU A 180 10.84 -18.57 -21.61
CA LEU A 180 9.85 -17.70 -20.99
C LEU A 180 9.66 -18.09 -19.53
N PHE A 181 9.88 -17.13 -18.64
CA PHE A 181 9.66 -17.29 -17.21
C PHE A 181 8.29 -16.76 -16.81
N SER A 182 7.73 -17.39 -15.79
CA SER A 182 6.54 -16.91 -15.13
C SER A 182 6.79 -15.59 -14.38
N MET A 183 5.71 -14.87 -14.07
CA MET A 183 5.79 -13.61 -13.31
C MET A 183 6.39 -13.83 -11.92
N HIS A 184 6.92 -12.73 -11.34
CA HIS A 184 7.50 -12.69 -10.00
C HIS A 184 8.75 -13.56 -9.84
N THR A 185 9.43 -13.87 -10.95
CA THR A 185 10.76 -14.47 -10.88
C THR A 185 11.70 -13.50 -10.17
N VAL A 186 12.35 -13.99 -9.12
CA VAL A 186 13.29 -13.23 -8.30
C VAL A 186 14.71 -13.70 -8.58
N PHE A 187 15.58 -12.73 -8.84
CA PHE A 187 17.00 -12.92 -9.05
C PHE A 187 17.81 -12.19 -7.98
N ARG A 188 18.96 -12.75 -7.65
CA ARG A 188 19.98 -12.09 -6.85
C ARG A 188 20.92 -11.35 -7.79
N VAL A 189 21.18 -10.08 -7.51
CA VAL A 189 22.14 -9.28 -8.28
C VAL A 189 23.55 -9.65 -7.82
N VAL A 190 24.30 -10.34 -8.68
CA VAL A 190 25.65 -10.85 -8.39
C VAL A 190 26.70 -9.79 -8.69
N ALA A 191 26.62 -9.17 -9.86
CA ALA A 191 27.56 -8.14 -10.28
C ALA A 191 26.93 -7.19 -11.30
N ILE A 192 27.39 -5.95 -11.29
CA ILE A 192 27.07 -4.93 -12.30
C ILE A 192 28.40 -4.46 -12.88
N LYS A 193 28.59 -4.66 -14.18
CA LYS A 193 29.83 -4.35 -14.91
C LYS A 193 29.53 -3.41 -16.05
N GLN A 194 30.40 -2.43 -16.25
CA GLN A 194 30.31 -1.51 -17.37
C GLN A 194 30.90 -2.16 -18.63
N MET A 195 30.22 -2.01 -19.77
CA MET A 195 30.67 -2.59 -21.05
C MET A 195 31.24 -1.56 -22.02
N ASP A 196 30.83 -0.30 -21.92
CA ASP A 196 31.24 0.77 -22.84
C ASP A 196 31.96 1.91 -22.11
N ASN A 197 32.73 2.73 -22.83
CA ASN A 197 33.43 3.87 -22.22
C ASN A 197 32.52 5.09 -21.95
N LYS A 198 31.25 5.05 -22.41
CA LYS A 198 30.31 6.18 -22.35
C LYS A 198 29.31 6.07 -21.18
N ASN A 199 29.42 5.05 -20.34
CA ASN A 199 28.49 4.77 -19.24
C ASN A 199 27.04 4.58 -19.72
N GLN A 200 26.82 4.07 -20.93
CA GLN A 200 25.50 3.88 -21.51
C GLN A 200 25.14 2.40 -21.71
N LEU A 201 26.10 1.49 -21.53
CA LEU A 201 25.89 0.05 -21.68
C LEU A 201 26.51 -0.72 -20.50
N TYR A 202 25.70 -1.52 -19.83
CA TYR A 202 26.14 -2.34 -18.70
C TYR A 202 25.71 -3.80 -18.85
N GLN A 203 26.52 -4.68 -18.28
CA GLN A 203 26.22 -6.07 -18.04
C GLN A 203 25.80 -6.25 -16.59
N VAL A 204 24.69 -6.95 -16.35
CA VAL A 204 24.20 -7.27 -15.01
C VAL A 204 24.10 -8.78 -14.89
N GLU A 205 24.89 -9.34 -13.98
CA GLU A 205 24.90 -10.77 -13.66
C GLU A 205 23.85 -11.04 -12.59
N LEU A 206 22.93 -11.94 -12.91
CA LEU A 206 21.79 -12.33 -12.10
C LEU A 206 21.84 -13.83 -11.84
N GLN A 207 21.46 -14.24 -10.64
CA GLN A 207 21.32 -15.66 -10.28
C GLN A 207 19.88 -15.93 -9.84
N LEU A 208 19.24 -16.95 -10.41
CA LEU A 208 17.89 -17.34 -10.00
C LEU A 208 17.89 -17.68 -8.51
N THR A 209 16.95 -17.09 -7.76
CA THR A 209 16.89 -17.25 -6.31
C THR A 209 15.93 -18.37 -5.93
N SER A 210 16.32 -19.21 -4.97
CA SER A 210 15.46 -20.26 -4.42
C SER A 210 14.64 -19.78 -3.24
N ASP A 211 13.60 -20.54 -2.89
CA ASP A 211 12.80 -20.29 -1.68
C ASP A 211 13.60 -20.41 -0.38
N ASP A 212 14.84 -20.92 -0.43
CA ASP A 212 15.73 -21.04 0.72
C ASP A 212 16.48 -19.74 1.05
N ASP A 213 16.41 -18.74 0.17
CA ASP A 213 17.03 -17.45 0.38
C ASP A 213 16.42 -16.72 1.59
N GLN A 214 17.26 -16.39 2.57
CA GLN A 214 16.84 -15.79 3.82
C GLN A 214 16.13 -14.44 3.62
N GLN A 215 16.60 -13.60 2.69
CA GLN A 215 16.01 -12.29 2.45
C GLN A 215 14.64 -12.43 1.78
N LEU A 216 14.52 -13.35 0.81
CA LEU A 216 13.26 -13.64 0.13
C LEU A 216 12.23 -14.23 1.10
N ARG A 217 12.64 -15.15 1.99
CA ARG A 217 11.76 -15.70 3.05
C ARG A 217 11.24 -14.63 3.99
N LEU A 218 12.12 -13.77 4.52
CA LEU A 218 11.72 -12.69 5.41
C LEU A 218 10.75 -11.71 4.75
N LEU A 219 10.99 -11.38 3.47
CA LEU A 219 10.10 -10.54 2.68
C LEU A 219 8.73 -11.22 2.48
N THR A 220 8.73 -12.48 2.08
CA THR A 220 7.51 -13.27 1.84
C THR A 220 6.69 -13.43 3.12
N ASP A 221 7.33 -13.69 4.25
CA ASP A 221 6.68 -13.78 5.55
C ASP A 221 6.12 -12.43 6.00
N ARG A 222 6.81 -11.33 5.72
CA ARG A 222 6.30 -9.98 5.99
C ARG A 222 5.06 -9.70 5.14
N ILE A 223 5.13 -9.94 3.83
CA ILE A 223 3.99 -9.78 2.92
C ILE A 223 2.83 -10.69 3.34
N ARG A 224 3.09 -11.93 3.78
CA ARG A 224 2.06 -12.85 4.24
C ARG A 224 1.41 -12.40 5.55
N LYS A 225 2.21 -11.87 6.49
CA LYS A 225 1.71 -11.26 7.73
C LYS A 225 0.87 -10.02 7.44
N GLU A 226 1.30 -9.21 6.48
CA GLU A 226 0.63 -7.96 6.10
C GLU A 226 -0.61 -8.18 5.24
N GLY A 227 -0.60 -9.11 4.30
CA GLY A 227 -1.71 -9.43 3.39
C GLY A 227 -2.82 -10.27 4.01
N GLY A 228 -2.64 -10.76 5.25
CA GLY A 228 -3.65 -11.52 5.99
C GLY A 228 -3.87 -12.97 5.51
N ARG A 229 -4.86 -13.65 6.12
CA ARG A 229 -5.31 -14.99 5.73
C ARG A 229 -6.50 -14.86 4.76
N GLY A 230 -6.53 -15.67 3.69
CA GLY A 230 -7.62 -15.71 2.70
C GLY A 230 -7.17 -16.19 1.32
N THR A 231 -8.12 -16.26 0.38
CA THR A 231 -7.86 -16.55 -1.04
C THR A 231 -6.96 -15.48 -1.68
N GLY A 232 -6.32 -15.78 -2.81
CA GLY A 232 -5.46 -14.82 -3.52
C GLY A 232 -6.16 -13.49 -3.82
N TRP A 233 -7.45 -13.54 -4.15
CA TRP A 233 -8.28 -12.37 -4.42
C TRP A 233 -8.61 -11.55 -3.17
N HIS A 234 -8.88 -12.18 -2.03
CA HIS A 234 -9.06 -11.44 -0.78
C HIS A 234 -7.77 -10.68 -0.38
N ARG A 235 -6.60 -11.28 -0.63
CA ARG A 235 -5.33 -10.60 -0.42
C ARG A 235 -5.17 -9.41 -1.35
N LEU A 236 -5.51 -9.54 -2.63
CA LEU A 236 -5.50 -8.43 -3.58
C LEU A 236 -6.40 -7.29 -3.10
N GLY A 237 -7.65 -7.59 -2.72
CA GLY A 237 -8.57 -6.57 -2.18
C GLY A 237 -8.01 -5.89 -0.93
N THR A 238 -7.41 -6.65 -0.01
CA THR A 238 -6.76 -6.09 1.19
C THR A 238 -5.59 -5.19 0.85
N LEU A 239 -4.80 -5.53 -0.18
CA LEU A 239 -3.71 -4.71 -0.66
C LEU A 239 -4.23 -3.42 -1.32
N LEU A 240 -5.26 -3.51 -2.17
CA LEU A 240 -5.91 -2.36 -2.81
C LEU A 240 -6.40 -1.34 -1.75
N LEU A 241 -7.05 -1.82 -0.68
CA LEU A 241 -7.45 -0.98 0.45
C LEU A 241 -6.25 -0.28 1.12
N ARG A 242 -5.12 -0.97 1.28
CA ARG A 242 -3.92 -0.41 1.91
C ARG A 242 -3.25 0.66 1.07
N ILE A 243 -3.25 0.49 -0.26
CA ILE A 243 -2.68 1.48 -1.18
C ILE A 243 -3.67 2.62 -1.49
N GLY A 244 -4.88 2.58 -0.91
CA GLY A 244 -5.89 3.63 -1.07
C GLY A 244 -6.70 3.55 -2.38
N GLN A 245 -6.58 2.44 -3.11
CA GLN A 245 -7.35 2.13 -4.31
C GLN A 245 -8.71 1.55 -3.89
N PHE A 246 -9.56 2.43 -3.36
CA PHE A 246 -10.81 2.06 -2.70
C PHE A 246 -11.90 1.59 -3.68
N ASN A 247 -11.94 2.17 -4.88
CA ASN A 247 -12.96 1.83 -5.89
C ASN A 247 -12.69 0.44 -6.48
N GLU A 248 -11.43 0.17 -6.80
CA GLU A 248 -10.93 -1.09 -7.32
C GLU A 248 -11.11 -2.21 -6.28
N ALA A 249 -10.88 -1.89 -5.00
CA ALA A 249 -11.18 -2.82 -3.90
C ALA A 249 -12.68 -3.12 -3.82
N GLU A 250 -13.55 -2.11 -3.94
CA GLU A 250 -15.01 -2.28 -3.94
C GLU A 250 -15.47 -3.18 -5.08
N GLU A 251 -15.05 -2.90 -6.31
CA GLU A 251 -15.39 -3.69 -7.50
C GLU A 251 -14.96 -5.14 -7.35
N LEU A 252 -13.70 -5.36 -6.92
CA LEU A 252 -13.20 -6.71 -6.68
C LEU A 252 -14.03 -7.45 -5.63
N TYR A 253 -14.36 -6.82 -4.51
CA TYR A 253 -15.15 -7.46 -3.46
C TYR A 253 -16.60 -7.72 -3.89
N ASN A 254 -17.19 -6.87 -4.73
CA ASN A 254 -18.52 -7.09 -5.30
C ASN A 254 -18.53 -8.30 -6.24
N VAL A 255 -17.52 -8.44 -7.11
CA VAL A 255 -17.36 -9.64 -7.96
C VAL A 255 -17.22 -10.90 -7.10
N LEU A 256 -16.43 -10.84 -6.02
CA LEU A 256 -16.27 -11.97 -5.11
C LEU A 256 -17.56 -12.32 -4.36
N LEU A 257 -18.38 -11.33 -4.01
CA LEU A 257 -19.69 -11.53 -3.37
C LEU A 257 -20.68 -12.27 -4.29
N GLU A 258 -20.67 -11.96 -5.59
CA GLU A 258 -21.53 -12.63 -6.58
C GLU A 258 -21.11 -14.08 -6.83
N GLN A 259 -19.81 -14.36 -6.78
CA GLN A 259 -19.26 -15.66 -7.12
C GLN A 259 -19.22 -16.65 -5.95
N THR A 260 -19.08 -16.17 -4.71
CA THR A 260 -18.93 -17.07 -3.57
C THR A 260 -20.27 -17.67 -3.14
N SER A 261 -20.28 -18.98 -2.90
CA SER A 261 -21.41 -19.68 -2.28
C SER A 261 -21.21 -19.88 -0.78
N ASP A 262 -20.02 -19.62 -0.25
CA ASP A 262 -19.69 -19.77 1.16
C ASP A 262 -20.18 -18.56 1.97
N GLU A 263 -21.07 -18.82 2.93
CA GLU A 263 -21.67 -17.78 3.77
C GLU A 263 -20.63 -17.07 4.67
N GLY A 264 -19.58 -17.77 5.11
CA GLY A 264 -18.50 -17.18 5.89
C GLY A 264 -17.68 -16.17 5.07
N GLU A 265 -17.35 -16.53 3.83
CA GLU A 265 -16.70 -15.64 2.87
C GLU A 265 -17.58 -14.45 2.48
N LYS A 266 -18.89 -14.67 2.22
CA LYS A 266 -19.82 -13.55 1.96
C LYS A 266 -19.81 -12.55 3.09
N ALA A 267 -19.91 -13.03 4.34
CA ALA A 267 -19.87 -12.15 5.49
C ALA A 267 -18.55 -11.37 5.56
N LEU A 268 -17.42 -12.01 5.24
CA LEU A 268 -16.12 -11.34 5.19
C LEU A 268 -16.09 -10.25 4.11
N TYR A 269 -16.50 -10.54 2.87
CA TYR A 269 -16.50 -9.56 1.79
C TYR A 269 -17.45 -8.39 2.05
N TYR A 270 -18.65 -8.63 2.60
CA TYR A 270 -19.53 -7.54 3.03
C TYR A 270 -18.87 -6.62 4.07
N ASN A 271 -18.08 -7.17 5.00
CA ASN A 271 -17.33 -6.32 5.92
C ASN A 271 -16.24 -5.50 5.22
N GLN A 272 -15.60 -6.03 4.18
CA GLN A 272 -14.58 -5.27 3.43
C GLN A 272 -15.20 -4.13 2.62
N VAL A 273 -16.33 -4.37 1.95
CA VAL A 273 -17.07 -3.30 1.24
C VAL A 273 -17.61 -2.26 2.22
N GLY A 274 -18.11 -2.70 3.38
CA GLY A 274 -18.50 -1.79 4.45
C GLY A 274 -17.34 -0.90 4.93
N PHE A 275 -16.12 -1.45 4.99
CA PHE A 275 -14.92 -0.69 5.32
C PHE A 275 -14.53 0.33 4.25
N VAL A 276 -14.66 -0.02 2.97
CA VAL A 276 -14.46 0.92 1.85
C VAL A 276 -15.35 2.15 2.04
N HIS A 277 -16.66 1.95 2.13
CA HIS A 277 -17.60 3.05 2.24
C HIS A 277 -17.45 3.84 3.54
N SER A 278 -17.10 3.17 4.65
CA SER A 278 -16.78 3.85 5.92
C SER A 278 -15.59 4.80 5.78
N THR A 279 -14.60 4.43 4.96
CA THR A 279 -13.41 5.24 4.69
C THR A 279 -13.71 6.39 3.73
N GLN A 280 -14.58 6.17 2.76
CA GLN A 280 -15.10 7.19 1.83
C GLN A 280 -16.16 8.12 2.45
N SER A 281 -16.48 7.95 3.75
CA SER A 281 -17.53 8.70 4.47
C SER A 281 -18.97 8.46 3.98
N ASP A 282 -19.23 7.42 3.18
CA ASP A 282 -20.59 6.95 2.87
C ASP A 282 -21.07 6.01 3.98
N TYR A 283 -21.37 6.60 5.13
CA TYR A 283 -21.73 5.85 6.33
C TYR A 283 -23.02 5.04 6.18
N LYS A 284 -23.96 5.48 5.33
CA LYS A 284 -25.22 4.78 5.11
C LYS A 284 -24.98 3.45 4.39
N LYS A 285 -24.21 3.45 3.30
CA LYS A 285 -23.83 2.21 2.63
C LYS A 285 -22.97 1.33 3.54
N ALA A 286 -22.02 1.92 4.26
CA ALA A 286 -21.16 1.19 5.19
C ALA A 286 -21.99 0.37 6.21
N ILE A 287 -22.97 1.02 6.85
CA ILE A 287 -23.90 0.38 7.79
C ILE A 287 -24.67 -0.75 7.11
N TRP A 288 -25.22 -0.51 5.91
CA TRP A 288 -25.98 -1.53 5.18
C TRP A 288 -25.15 -2.79 4.91
N TYR A 289 -23.92 -2.63 4.42
CA TYR A 289 -23.02 -3.76 4.16
C TYR A 289 -22.61 -4.48 5.44
N TYR A 290 -22.29 -3.75 6.51
CA TYR A 290 -22.02 -4.36 7.81
C TYR A 290 -23.23 -5.12 8.36
N GLU A 291 -24.46 -4.65 8.12
CA GLU A 291 -25.69 -5.33 8.52
C GLU A 291 -25.87 -6.65 7.77
N GLN A 292 -25.60 -6.69 6.46
CA GLN A 292 -25.66 -7.95 5.70
C GLN A 292 -24.65 -8.96 6.23
N GLY A 293 -23.40 -8.54 6.43
CA GLY A 293 -22.35 -9.41 6.97
C GLY A 293 -22.64 -9.89 8.40
N LEU A 294 -23.19 -9.01 9.25
CA LEU A 294 -23.55 -9.36 10.62
C LEU A 294 -24.72 -10.37 10.66
N LYS A 295 -25.77 -10.20 9.85
CA LYS A 295 -26.90 -11.14 9.78
C LYS A 295 -26.44 -12.56 9.44
N ILE A 296 -25.50 -12.68 8.51
CA ILE A 296 -24.94 -13.98 8.13
C ILE A 296 -24.15 -14.58 9.32
N ARG A 297 -23.32 -13.78 9.99
CA ARG A 297 -22.54 -14.23 11.16
C ARG A 297 -23.43 -14.64 12.33
N GLU A 298 -24.48 -13.89 12.63
CA GLU A 298 -25.44 -14.22 13.70
C GLU A 298 -26.21 -15.51 13.40
N LYS A 299 -26.47 -15.81 12.13
CA LYS A 299 -27.14 -17.06 11.72
C LYS A 299 -26.21 -18.28 11.75
N THR A 300 -24.92 -18.09 11.45
CA THR A 300 -23.96 -19.18 11.20
C THR A 300 -23.04 -19.45 12.38
N LEU A 301 -22.81 -18.48 13.27
CA LEU A 301 -21.83 -18.56 14.34
C LEU A 301 -22.50 -18.51 15.73
N PRO A 302 -21.87 -19.12 16.76
CA PRO A 302 -22.31 -18.94 18.14
C PRO A 302 -22.29 -17.47 18.57
N SER A 303 -23.16 -17.10 19.52
CA SER A 303 -23.32 -15.72 20.01
C SER A 303 -22.05 -15.09 20.60
N ASN A 304 -21.11 -15.90 21.09
CA ASN A 304 -19.81 -15.45 21.60
C ASN A 304 -18.68 -15.65 20.58
N HIS A 305 -18.95 -15.78 19.29
CA HIS A 305 -17.87 -15.95 18.32
C HIS A 305 -17.12 -14.64 18.06
N LEU A 306 -15.78 -14.66 18.05
CA LEU A 306 -14.93 -13.47 17.89
C LEU A 306 -15.22 -12.65 16.62
N ALA A 307 -15.68 -13.28 15.54
CA ALA A 307 -16.09 -12.58 14.33
C ALA A 307 -17.27 -11.61 14.54
N LEU A 308 -18.14 -11.86 15.52
CA LEU A 308 -19.21 -10.95 15.91
C LEU A 308 -18.65 -9.72 16.62
N ALA A 309 -17.63 -9.89 17.48
CA ALA A 309 -16.92 -8.76 18.10
C ALA A 309 -16.28 -7.84 17.06
N ILE A 310 -15.69 -8.41 16.01
CA ILE A 310 -15.15 -7.62 14.87
C ILE A 310 -16.27 -6.84 14.16
N SER A 311 -17.41 -7.48 13.89
CA SER A 311 -18.56 -6.79 13.29
C SER A 311 -19.06 -5.63 14.16
N TYR A 312 -19.24 -5.86 15.45
CA TYR A 312 -19.70 -4.80 16.36
C TYR A 312 -18.68 -3.66 16.49
N ASN A 313 -17.37 -3.96 16.53
CA ASN A 313 -16.33 -2.94 16.47
C ASN A 313 -16.41 -2.07 15.20
N ASN A 314 -16.71 -2.67 14.04
CA ASN A 314 -16.88 -1.93 12.79
C ASN A 314 -18.09 -0.98 12.84
N PHE A 315 -19.23 -1.43 13.37
CA PHE A 315 -20.38 -0.56 13.61
C PHE A 315 -20.05 0.58 14.57
N GLY A 316 -19.37 0.27 15.69
CA GLY A 316 -18.91 1.25 16.65
C GLY A 316 -18.12 2.37 15.99
N GLY A 317 -17.18 2.02 15.11
CA GLY A 317 -16.34 2.98 14.41
C GLY A 317 -17.10 3.86 13.41
N VAL A 318 -18.12 3.32 12.74
CA VAL A 318 -18.98 4.14 11.86
C VAL A 318 -19.80 5.13 12.68
N TYR A 319 -20.46 4.67 13.75
CA TYR A 319 -21.28 5.56 14.58
C TYR A 319 -20.44 6.60 15.32
N GLU A 320 -19.20 6.27 15.71
CA GLU A 320 -18.25 7.23 16.27
C GLU A 320 -17.95 8.35 15.27
N ARG A 321 -17.63 8.01 14.01
CA ARG A 321 -17.36 8.99 12.94
C ARG A 321 -18.58 9.85 12.61
N MET A 322 -19.78 9.33 12.81
CA MET A 322 -21.05 10.07 12.69
C MET A 322 -21.39 10.93 13.92
N ALA A 323 -20.54 10.92 14.96
CA ALA A 323 -20.80 11.53 16.27
C ALA A 323 -22.05 10.99 16.99
N GLU A 324 -22.52 9.78 16.63
CA GLU A 324 -23.60 9.07 17.32
C GLU A 324 -23.02 8.24 18.49
N TYR A 325 -22.40 8.93 19.44
CA TYR A 325 -21.57 8.31 20.49
C TYR A 325 -22.27 7.25 21.33
N SER A 326 -23.56 7.43 21.67
CA SER A 326 -24.32 6.45 22.44
C SER A 326 -24.48 5.11 21.69
N LYS A 327 -24.68 5.16 20.37
CA LYS A 327 -24.72 3.94 19.54
C LYS A 327 -23.34 3.33 19.42
N ALA A 328 -22.31 4.15 19.22
CA ALA A 328 -20.93 3.69 19.16
C ALA A 328 -20.54 2.91 20.43
N LEU A 329 -20.81 3.47 21.61
CA LEU A 329 -20.59 2.80 22.90
C LEU A 329 -21.34 1.48 22.99
N SER A 330 -22.64 1.44 22.65
CA SER A 330 -23.42 0.20 22.72
C SER A 330 -22.80 -0.93 21.88
N TYR A 331 -22.32 -0.62 20.67
CA TYR A 331 -21.66 -1.61 19.83
C TYR A 331 -20.26 -2.01 20.34
N TYR A 332 -19.45 -1.05 20.80
CA TYR A 332 -18.15 -1.35 21.39
C TYR A 332 -18.25 -2.16 22.69
N GLU A 333 -19.26 -1.90 23.53
CA GLU A 333 -19.53 -2.67 24.75
C GLU A 333 -19.93 -4.11 24.42
N LYS A 334 -20.77 -4.34 23.40
CA LYS A 334 -21.08 -5.70 22.91
C LYS A 334 -19.83 -6.43 22.41
N ALA A 335 -18.96 -5.75 21.66
CA ALA A 335 -17.70 -6.31 21.20
C ALA A 335 -16.79 -6.69 22.38
N LEU A 336 -16.66 -5.78 23.35
CA LEU A 336 -15.87 -5.98 24.56
C LEU A 336 -16.40 -7.15 25.39
N GLU A 337 -17.72 -7.30 25.54
CA GLU A 337 -18.33 -8.42 26.27
C GLU A 337 -17.96 -9.77 25.65
N ILE A 338 -18.00 -9.88 24.32
CA ILE A 338 -17.58 -11.09 23.61
C ILE A 338 -16.09 -11.34 23.82
N ASP A 339 -15.25 -10.31 23.63
CA ASP A 339 -13.80 -10.42 23.82
C ASP A 339 -13.47 -10.88 25.25
N GLN A 340 -14.12 -10.33 26.28
CA GLN A 340 -13.90 -10.68 27.68
C GLN A 340 -14.29 -12.12 28.02
N LYS A 341 -15.36 -12.65 27.39
CA LYS A 341 -15.82 -14.04 27.61
C LYS A 341 -14.95 -15.07 26.92
N THR A 342 -14.26 -14.68 25.85
CA THR A 342 -13.63 -15.62 24.90
C THR A 342 -12.12 -15.58 24.93
N LEU A 343 -11.53 -14.43 25.24
CA LEU A 343 -10.10 -14.19 25.18
C LEU A 343 -9.48 -14.16 26.59
N PRO A 344 -8.19 -14.50 26.72
CA PRO A 344 -7.43 -14.26 27.94
C PRO A 344 -7.46 -12.78 28.35
N SER A 345 -7.40 -12.50 29.64
CA SER A 345 -7.49 -11.14 30.21
C SER A 345 -6.42 -10.16 29.72
N ASN A 346 -5.30 -10.69 29.20
CA ASN A 346 -4.22 -9.91 28.62
C ASN A 346 -4.23 -9.91 27.08
N HIS A 347 -5.30 -10.34 26.41
CA HIS A 347 -5.30 -10.42 24.95
C HIS A 347 -5.30 -9.00 24.30
N PRO A 348 -4.49 -8.75 23.25
CA PRO A 348 -4.41 -7.43 22.60
C PRO A 348 -5.75 -6.86 22.12
N SER A 349 -6.68 -7.71 21.66
CA SER A 349 -8.03 -7.25 21.25
C SER A 349 -8.79 -6.54 22.37
N LEU A 350 -8.64 -6.95 23.63
CA LEU A 350 -9.24 -6.26 24.77
C LEU A 350 -8.68 -4.84 24.91
N ALA A 351 -7.38 -4.66 24.69
CA ALA A 351 -6.77 -3.33 24.71
C ALA A 351 -7.31 -2.44 23.58
N THR A 352 -7.56 -3.00 22.40
CA THR A 352 -8.20 -2.28 21.29
C THR A 352 -9.63 -1.87 21.64
N SER A 353 -10.44 -2.80 22.15
CA SER A 353 -11.84 -2.53 22.55
C SER A 353 -11.91 -1.46 23.65
N TYR A 354 -11.04 -1.53 24.67
CA TYR A 354 -10.93 -0.47 25.69
C TYR A 354 -10.47 0.86 25.11
N SER A 355 -9.51 0.87 24.18
CA SER A 355 -9.05 2.10 23.53
C SER A 355 -10.18 2.77 22.72
N ASN A 356 -10.98 1.99 21.98
CA ASN A 356 -12.11 2.50 21.22
C ASN A 356 -13.15 3.17 22.13
N ILE A 357 -13.53 2.51 23.22
CA ILE A 357 -14.44 3.07 24.22
C ILE A 357 -13.86 4.35 24.86
N GLY A 358 -12.57 4.34 25.17
CA GLY A 358 -11.86 5.51 25.70
C GLY A 358 -11.92 6.71 24.76
N THR A 359 -11.74 6.49 23.45
CA THR A 359 -11.84 7.55 22.43
C THR A 359 -13.26 8.12 22.37
N VAL A 360 -14.29 7.28 22.43
CA VAL A 360 -15.69 7.76 22.44
C VAL A 360 -15.97 8.60 23.68
N TYR A 361 -15.54 8.18 24.88
CA TYR A 361 -15.70 8.99 26.09
C TYR A 361 -14.95 10.33 26.02
N ASN A 362 -13.76 10.35 25.41
CA ASN A 362 -13.03 11.61 25.19
C ASN A 362 -13.83 12.56 24.29
N SER A 363 -14.42 12.04 23.21
CA SER A 363 -15.28 12.81 22.30
C SER A 363 -16.58 13.30 22.97
N MET A 364 -17.06 12.58 23.97
CA MET A 364 -18.18 12.99 24.83
C MET A 364 -17.78 13.94 25.97
N VAL A 365 -16.51 14.35 26.07
CA VAL A 365 -15.99 15.22 27.15
C VAL A 365 -16.01 14.53 28.53
N GLU A 366 -16.18 13.20 28.57
CA GLU A 366 -16.13 12.38 29.79
C GLU A 366 -14.70 11.92 30.09
N TYR A 367 -13.79 12.88 30.30
CA TYR A 367 -12.35 12.64 30.37
C TYR A 367 -11.92 11.62 31.42
N ALA A 368 -12.55 11.61 32.61
CA ALA A 368 -12.23 10.64 33.65
C ALA A 368 -12.51 9.19 33.22
N LYS A 369 -13.62 8.96 32.49
CA LYS A 369 -13.92 7.64 31.92
C LYS A 369 -12.96 7.30 30.79
N ALA A 370 -12.65 8.27 29.92
CA ALA A 370 -11.68 8.08 28.85
C ALA A 370 -10.31 7.60 29.39
N LEU A 371 -9.78 8.27 30.40
CA LEU A 371 -8.53 7.89 31.06
C LEU A 371 -8.61 6.49 31.67
N LEU A 372 -9.69 6.16 32.40
CA LEU A 372 -9.89 4.82 32.98
C LEU A 372 -9.80 3.71 31.91
N TYR A 373 -10.42 3.92 30.75
CA TYR A 373 -10.41 2.94 29.66
C TYR A 373 -9.05 2.88 28.95
N PHE A 374 -8.39 4.02 28.73
CA PHE A 374 -7.03 4.02 28.18
C PHE A 374 -6.00 3.39 29.13
N GLU A 375 -6.14 3.56 30.44
CA GLU A 375 -5.29 2.92 31.45
C GLU A 375 -5.42 1.39 31.42
N LYS A 376 -6.66 0.86 31.31
CA LYS A 376 -6.89 -0.58 31.11
C LYS A 376 -6.22 -1.10 29.83
N ALA A 377 -6.34 -0.36 28.73
CA ALA A 377 -5.67 -0.72 27.48
C ALA A 377 -4.14 -0.68 27.63
N LEU A 378 -3.61 0.27 28.40
CA LEU A 378 -2.18 0.47 28.60
C LEU A 378 -1.59 -0.66 29.42
N GLU A 379 -2.26 -1.08 30.48
CA GLU A 379 -1.85 -2.22 31.30
C GLU A 379 -1.70 -3.50 30.47
N ILE A 380 -2.68 -3.79 29.61
CA ILE A 380 -2.64 -4.97 28.74
C ILE A 380 -1.48 -4.87 27.74
N LYS A 381 -1.33 -3.73 27.07
CA LYS A 381 -0.26 -3.53 26.07
C LYS A 381 1.14 -3.57 26.69
N GLN A 382 1.33 -3.01 27.89
CA GLN A 382 2.61 -3.06 28.60
C GLN A 382 2.99 -4.48 29.03
N LYS A 383 2.02 -5.34 29.34
CA LYS A 383 2.25 -6.74 29.70
C LYS A 383 2.54 -7.63 28.49
N THR A 384 2.08 -7.24 27.29
CA THR A 384 2.11 -8.10 26.09
C THR A 384 3.10 -7.66 25.03
N LEU A 385 3.45 -6.38 24.98
CA LEU A 385 4.28 -5.80 23.92
C LEU A 385 5.62 -5.32 24.48
N PRO A 386 6.69 -5.32 23.66
CA PRO A 386 7.94 -4.66 24.01
C PRO A 386 7.71 -3.19 24.41
N SER A 387 8.54 -2.66 25.30
CA SER A 387 8.39 -1.28 25.83
C SER A 387 8.48 -0.19 24.75
N ASN A 388 9.08 -0.52 23.60
CA ASN A 388 9.17 0.32 22.42
C ASN A 388 8.15 -0.09 21.34
N HIS A 389 7.04 -0.73 21.62
CA HIS A 389 6.09 -1.07 20.56
C HIS A 389 5.28 0.16 20.09
N PRO A 390 5.10 0.41 18.78
CA PRO A 390 4.35 1.57 18.26
C PRO A 390 2.93 1.72 18.84
N ASP A 391 2.25 0.61 19.13
CA ASP A 391 0.92 0.62 19.76
C ASP A 391 0.88 1.27 21.15
N LEU A 392 2.00 1.27 21.88
CA LEU A 392 2.14 2.01 23.14
C LEU A 392 2.25 3.51 22.87
N ALA A 393 2.97 3.91 21.82
CA ALA A 393 3.07 5.32 21.43
C ALA A 393 1.69 5.90 21.09
N THR A 394 0.90 5.19 20.26
CA THR A 394 -0.48 5.58 19.93
C THR A 394 -1.32 5.79 21.19
N LEU A 395 -1.20 4.90 22.18
CA LEU A 395 -1.99 4.99 23.40
C LEU A 395 -1.54 6.15 24.30
N TYR A 396 -0.23 6.37 24.46
CA TYR A 396 0.29 7.54 25.16
C TYR A 396 -0.12 8.84 24.48
N ASN A 397 -0.16 8.88 23.15
CA ASN A 397 -0.67 10.03 22.42
C ASN A 397 -2.16 10.29 22.73
N ASN A 398 -2.99 9.24 22.76
CA ASN A 398 -4.41 9.39 23.10
C ASN A 398 -4.62 9.88 24.55
N ILE A 399 -3.85 9.34 25.50
CA ILE A 399 -3.85 9.82 26.90
C ILE A 399 -3.39 11.28 26.96
N GLY A 400 -2.36 11.64 26.20
CA GLY A 400 -1.87 13.02 26.08
C GLY A 400 -2.96 13.98 25.59
N LEU A 401 -3.71 13.59 24.56
CA LEU A 401 -4.84 14.38 24.04
C LEU A 401 -5.95 14.56 25.07
N VAL A 402 -6.25 13.54 25.89
CA VAL A 402 -7.23 13.68 26.97
C VAL A 402 -6.77 14.71 28.01
N TYR A 403 -5.50 14.64 28.44
CA TYR A 403 -4.94 15.62 29.37
C TYR A 403 -4.86 17.04 28.76
N GLU A 404 -4.57 17.16 27.46
CA GLU A 404 -4.61 18.43 26.74
C GLU A 404 -6.02 19.03 26.76
N ASN A 405 -7.04 18.23 26.49
CA ASN A 405 -8.44 18.64 26.54
C ASN A 405 -8.87 19.07 27.96
N MET A 406 -8.33 18.42 29.00
CA MET A 406 -8.50 18.82 30.40
C MET A 406 -7.68 20.06 30.80
N ARG A 407 -6.83 20.58 29.90
CA ARG A 407 -5.84 21.65 30.17
C ARG A 407 -4.79 21.29 31.22
N GLU A 408 -4.58 19.99 31.47
CA GLU A 408 -3.51 19.46 32.32
C GLU A 408 -2.21 19.33 31.51
N TYR A 409 -1.69 20.46 31.02
CA TYR A 409 -0.64 20.48 30.01
C TYR A 409 0.65 19.76 30.40
N SER A 410 1.03 19.75 31.69
CA SER A 410 2.21 19.01 32.16
C SER A 410 2.06 17.50 32.03
N LYS A 411 0.87 16.94 32.30
CA LYS A 411 0.60 15.50 32.12
C LYS A 411 0.44 15.15 30.64
N ALA A 412 -0.15 16.05 29.85
CA ALA A 412 -0.22 15.92 28.41
C ALA A 412 1.19 15.85 27.81
N LEU A 413 2.08 16.77 28.19
CA LEU A 413 3.45 16.84 27.72
C LEU A 413 4.20 15.54 28.04
N SER A 414 4.16 15.07 29.29
CA SER A 414 4.80 13.81 29.67
C SER A 414 4.31 12.62 28.84
N SER A 415 3.02 12.58 28.50
CA SER A 415 2.45 11.51 27.68
C SER A 415 2.90 11.61 26.22
N HIS A 416 2.89 12.80 25.61
CA HIS A 416 3.37 12.98 24.24
C HIS A 416 4.88 12.77 24.11
N GLU A 417 5.69 13.14 25.11
CA GLU A 417 7.13 12.88 25.12
C GLU A 417 7.43 11.38 25.16
N LYS A 418 6.71 10.59 25.96
CA LYS A 418 6.81 9.12 25.94
C LYS A 418 6.43 8.54 24.58
N SER A 419 5.36 9.05 23.97
CA SER A 419 4.97 8.65 22.61
C SER A 419 6.08 8.96 21.60
N LEU A 420 6.67 10.16 21.66
CA LEU A 420 7.75 10.58 20.78
C LEU A 420 9.00 9.70 20.95
N GLU A 421 9.40 9.40 22.19
CA GLU A 421 10.55 8.55 22.49
C GLU A 421 10.42 7.15 21.86
N ILE A 422 9.24 6.53 21.98
CA ILE A 422 8.95 5.24 21.37
C ILE A 422 9.00 5.35 19.84
N CYS A 423 8.37 6.37 19.26
CA CYS A 423 8.41 6.61 17.82
C CYS A 423 9.84 6.80 17.29
N GLN A 424 10.70 7.54 17.99
CA GLN A 424 12.10 7.77 17.61
C GLN A 424 12.93 6.48 17.62
N LYS A 425 12.64 5.55 18.54
CA LYS A 425 13.34 4.27 18.64
C LYS A 425 12.90 3.25 17.59
N THR A 426 11.74 3.43 16.96
CA THR A 426 11.06 2.39 16.18
C THR A 426 10.85 2.74 14.73
N LEU A 427 10.66 4.03 14.43
CA LEU A 427 10.33 4.51 13.10
C LEU A 427 11.57 5.09 12.41
N PRO A 428 11.63 5.04 11.07
CA PRO A 428 12.64 5.78 10.31
C PRO A 428 12.68 7.26 10.71
N SER A 429 13.85 7.89 10.62
CA SER A 429 14.06 9.27 11.05
C SER A 429 13.17 10.30 10.33
N ASN A 430 12.67 9.96 9.15
CA ASN A 430 11.77 10.77 8.32
C ASN A 430 10.30 10.29 8.39
N HIS A 431 9.88 9.53 9.40
CA HIS A 431 8.52 9.01 9.44
C HIS A 431 7.47 10.10 9.78
N PRO A 432 6.31 10.17 9.10
CA PRO A 432 5.28 11.20 9.33
C PRO A 432 4.79 11.33 10.78
N HIS A 433 4.73 10.22 11.52
CA HIS A 433 4.31 10.23 12.93
C HIS A 433 5.25 11.05 13.83
N LEU A 434 6.53 11.15 13.50
CA LEU A 434 7.48 11.99 14.25
C LEU A 434 7.09 13.46 14.10
N ALA A 435 6.75 13.90 12.88
CA ALA A 435 6.30 15.26 12.63
C ALA A 435 5.00 15.59 13.38
N SER A 436 4.03 14.66 13.41
CA SER A 436 2.80 14.83 14.19
C SER A 436 3.07 14.91 15.69
N SER A 437 3.99 14.10 16.21
CA SER A 437 4.35 14.12 17.64
C SER A 437 5.01 15.44 18.04
N TYR A 438 5.96 15.94 17.25
CA TYR A 438 6.56 17.26 17.47
C TYR A 438 5.53 18.39 17.38
N ASN A 439 4.56 18.28 16.45
CA ASN A 439 3.49 19.26 16.34
C ASN A 439 2.62 19.31 17.60
N ASN A 440 2.24 18.16 18.17
CA ASN A 440 1.43 18.09 19.39
C ASN A 440 2.18 18.67 20.59
N ILE A 441 3.48 18.34 20.75
CA ILE A 441 4.32 18.92 21.81
C ILE A 441 4.49 20.44 21.61
N GLY A 442 4.64 20.90 20.36
CA GLY A 442 4.70 22.33 20.04
C GLY A 442 3.42 23.08 20.41
N SER A 443 2.25 22.46 20.18
CA SER A 443 0.94 22.99 20.59
C SER A 443 0.84 23.18 22.10
N LEU A 444 1.31 22.18 22.85
CA LEU A 444 1.33 22.22 24.31
C LEU A 444 2.25 23.32 24.85
N TYR A 445 3.49 23.42 24.34
CA TYR A 445 4.38 24.53 24.73
C TYR A 445 3.78 25.90 24.39
N GLY A 446 3.12 26.03 23.24
CA GLY A 446 2.41 27.26 22.87
C GLY A 446 1.29 27.61 23.85
N SER A 447 0.49 26.62 24.26
CA SER A 447 -0.58 26.77 25.24
C SER A 447 -0.08 27.11 26.65
N MET A 448 1.13 26.67 27.00
CA MET A 448 1.82 27.02 28.24
C MET A 448 2.54 28.39 28.19
N GLY A 449 2.58 29.04 27.01
CA GLY A 449 3.31 30.30 26.81
C GLY A 449 4.81 30.14 26.61
N GLU A 450 5.31 28.90 26.50
CA GLU A 450 6.72 28.58 26.25
C GLU A 450 7.06 28.65 24.75
N TYR A 451 6.88 29.84 24.16
CA TYR A 451 6.90 30.05 22.71
C TYR A 451 8.19 29.62 22.02
N LEU A 452 9.36 29.79 22.66
CA LEU A 452 10.63 29.36 22.07
C LEU A 452 10.73 27.83 21.94
N LYS A 453 10.23 27.08 22.91
CA LYS A 453 10.16 25.61 22.82
C LYS A 453 9.13 25.18 21.79
N ALA A 454 7.99 25.87 21.72
CA ALA A 454 6.97 25.63 20.70
C ALA A 454 7.53 25.81 19.28
N LEU A 455 8.27 26.89 19.02
CA LEU A 455 8.95 27.13 17.74
C LEU A 455 9.91 25.99 17.40
N SER A 456 10.79 25.60 18.34
CA SER A 456 11.73 24.50 18.11
C SER A 456 11.04 23.19 17.71
N CYS A 457 9.92 22.85 18.36
CA CYS A 457 9.14 21.69 18.01
C CYS A 457 8.46 21.82 16.64
N TYR A 458 7.85 22.96 16.33
CA TYR A 458 7.20 23.17 15.03
C TYR A 458 8.18 23.22 13.86
N GLU A 459 9.38 23.78 14.05
CA GLU A 459 10.45 23.79 13.05
C GLU A 459 10.92 22.37 12.74
N LYS A 460 11.14 21.52 13.75
CA LYS A 460 11.44 20.10 13.55
C LYS A 460 10.32 19.36 12.82
N ALA A 461 9.05 19.64 13.17
CA ALA A 461 7.92 19.06 12.47
C ALA A 461 7.84 19.50 10.99
N LEU A 462 8.17 20.78 10.71
CA LEU A 462 8.22 21.32 9.36
C LEU A 462 9.35 20.68 8.54
N GLU A 463 10.56 20.58 9.09
CA GLU A 463 11.71 19.96 8.43
C GLU A 463 11.39 18.51 8.01
N LEU A 464 10.84 17.71 8.93
CA LEU A 464 10.40 16.35 8.63
C LEU A 464 9.35 16.32 7.52
N ARG A 465 8.33 17.19 7.58
CA ARG A 465 7.29 17.26 6.54
C ARG A 465 7.85 17.67 5.18
N GLN A 466 8.89 18.51 5.13
CA GLN A 466 9.58 18.89 3.89
C GLN A 466 10.37 17.73 3.27
N GLN A 467 10.89 16.82 4.09
CA GLN A 467 11.56 15.60 3.61
C GLN A 467 10.56 14.55 3.10
N ILE A 468 9.35 14.53 3.65
CA ILE A 468 8.31 13.53 3.33
C ILE A 468 7.48 13.94 2.12
N PHE A 469 7.03 15.19 2.09
CA PHE A 469 6.01 15.64 1.15
C PHE A 469 6.59 16.54 0.05
N PRO A 470 5.96 16.54 -1.15
CA PRO A 470 6.25 17.54 -2.17
C PRO A 470 6.09 18.97 -1.63
N SER A 471 6.82 19.91 -2.24
CA SER A 471 6.89 21.30 -1.77
C SER A 471 5.54 22.04 -1.76
N ASN A 472 4.52 21.53 -2.46
CA ASN A 472 3.17 22.09 -2.54
C ASN A 472 2.15 21.40 -1.61
N HIS A 473 2.58 20.48 -0.74
CA HIS A 473 1.65 19.67 0.05
C HIS A 473 0.94 20.48 1.17
N PRO A 474 -0.39 20.32 1.38
CA PRO A 474 -1.17 21.06 2.38
C PRO A 474 -0.65 20.96 3.83
N SER A 475 -0.01 19.85 4.20
CA SER A 475 0.54 19.68 5.55
C SER A 475 1.68 20.66 5.86
N LEU A 476 2.39 21.16 4.85
CA LEU A 476 3.41 22.20 5.02
C LEU A 476 2.75 23.54 5.40
N ALA A 477 1.60 23.85 4.81
CA ALA A 477 0.83 25.05 5.15
C ALA A 477 0.36 25.03 6.60
N ALA A 478 -0.08 23.87 7.11
CA ALA A 478 -0.45 23.72 8.51
C ALA A 478 0.73 23.99 9.46
N SER A 479 1.93 23.49 9.14
CA SER A 479 3.15 23.80 9.90
C SER A 479 3.46 25.30 9.92
N TYR A 480 3.47 25.95 8.76
CA TYR A 480 3.73 27.38 8.66
C TYR A 480 2.69 28.20 9.43
N ASN A 481 1.42 27.82 9.36
CA ASN A 481 0.36 28.47 10.12
C ASN A 481 0.58 28.34 11.63
N ASN A 482 1.00 27.17 12.13
CA ASN A 482 1.28 26.99 13.56
C ASN A 482 2.46 27.84 14.03
N ILE A 483 3.54 27.92 13.23
CA ILE A 483 4.68 28.81 13.50
C ILE A 483 4.23 30.28 13.49
N GLY A 484 3.41 30.68 12.51
CA GLY A 484 2.85 32.03 12.43
C GLY A 484 2.05 32.41 13.67
N PHE A 485 1.24 31.50 14.20
CA PHE A 485 0.51 31.70 15.45
C PHE A 485 1.43 31.91 16.66
N VAL A 486 2.54 31.19 16.74
CA VAL A 486 3.50 31.37 17.83
C VAL A 486 4.13 32.77 17.76
N TYR A 487 4.56 33.21 16.58
CA TYR A 487 5.10 34.56 16.40
C TYR A 487 4.07 35.66 16.66
N GLU A 488 2.80 35.44 16.30
CA GLU A 488 1.71 36.37 16.61
C GLU A 488 1.53 36.52 18.13
N ASN A 489 1.55 35.41 18.88
CA ASN A 489 1.47 35.43 20.34
C ASN A 489 2.70 36.09 20.99
N MET A 490 3.88 35.96 20.38
CA MET A 490 5.09 36.70 20.77
C MET A 490 5.07 38.18 20.38
N LYS A 491 4.04 38.64 19.66
CA LYS A 491 3.91 39.99 19.08
C LYS A 491 4.96 40.34 18.02
N ASP A 492 5.67 39.36 17.46
CA ASP A 492 6.50 39.55 16.27
C ASP A 492 5.61 39.45 15.03
N TYR A 493 4.80 40.50 14.81
CA TYR A 493 3.80 40.52 13.75
C TYR A 493 4.42 40.43 12.35
N SER A 494 5.66 40.88 12.19
CA SER A 494 6.39 40.82 10.91
C SER A 494 6.68 39.37 10.48
N LYS A 495 7.22 38.56 11.39
CA LYS A 495 7.45 37.14 11.13
C LYS A 495 6.14 36.39 11.02
N ALA A 496 5.18 36.66 11.91
CA ALA A 496 3.85 36.05 11.86
C ALA A 496 3.20 36.23 10.49
N LEU A 497 3.24 37.45 9.94
CA LEU A 497 2.72 37.77 8.61
C LEU A 497 3.41 36.93 7.53
N SER A 498 4.74 36.87 7.53
CA SER A 498 5.51 36.08 6.54
C SER A 498 5.12 34.60 6.55
N TYR A 499 4.97 34.01 7.73
CA TYR A 499 4.57 32.60 7.87
C TYR A 499 3.12 32.35 7.44
N PHE A 500 2.20 33.25 7.78
CA PHE A 500 0.81 33.13 7.33
C PHE A 500 0.67 33.32 5.80
N GLU A 501 1.46 34.19 5.18
CA GLU A 501 1.48 34.35 3.72
C GLU A 501 1.97 33.08 3.02
N ARG A 502 3.01 32.42 3.54
CA ARG A 502 3.47 31.11 3.04
C ARG A 502 2.41 30.02 3.20
N ALA A 503 1.72 29.98 4.34
CA ALA A 503 0.62 29.03 4.55
C ALA A 503 -0.54 29.28 3.58
N LEU A 504 -0.87 30.54 3.32
CA LEU A 504 -1.93 30.93 2.40
C LEU A 504 -1.63 30.51 0.96
N ASP A 505 -0.42 30.78 0.46
CA ASP A 505 -0.01 30.42 -0.90
C ASP A 505 -0.16 28.90 -1.15
N LEU A 506 0.31 28.08 -0.20
CA LEU A 506 0.19 26.63 -0.29
C LEU A 506 -1.26 26.14 -0.23
N TRP A 507 -2.07 26.67 0.69
CA TRP A 507 -3.49 26.29 0.76
C TRP A 507 -4.29 26.74 -0.45
N GLN A 508 -3.98 27.90 -1.06
CA GLN A 508 -4.65 28.35 -2.28
C GLN A 508 -4.35 27.46 -3.49
N ARG A 509 -3.15 26.87 -3.55
CA ARG A 509 -2.79 25.93 -4.62
C ARG A 509 -3.43 24.55 -4.45
N ALA A 510 -3.73 24.15 -3.21
CA ALA A 510 -4.14 22.79 -2.92
C ALA A 510 -5.62 22.62 -2.52
N LEU A 511 -6.31 23.69 -2.15
CA LEU A 511 -7.70 23.63 -1.67
C LEU A 511 -8.60 24.60 -2.45
N PRO A 512 -9.91 24.32 -2.55
CA PRO A 512 -10.86 25.25 -3.16
C PRO A 512 -10.82 26.62 -2.48
N PRO A 513 -11.01 27.74 -3.21
CA PRO A 513 -10.96 29.09 -2.65
C PRO A 513 -11.92 29.35 -1.48
N THR A 514 -13.00 28.55 -1.38
CA THR A 514 -14.02 28.60 -0.33
C THR A 514 -13.61 27.88 0.96
N HIS A 515 -12.45 27.22 0.99
CA HIS A 515 -12.01 26.41 2.13
C HIS A 515 -11.80 27.27 3.40
N ARG A 516 -12.27 26.77 4.56
CA ARG A 516 -12.23 27.48 5.84
C ARG A 516 -10.83 27.97 6.25
N TYR A 517 -9.79 27.20 5.94
CA TYR A 517 -8.41 27.56 6.27
C TYR A 517 -7.92 28.79 5.51
N ILE A 518 -8.25 28.90 4.22
CA ILE A 518 -7.90 30.07 3.39
C ILE A 518 -8.59 31.32 3.95
N LYS A 519 -9.89 31.22 4.27
CA LYS A 519 -10.65 32.32 4.86
C LYS A 519 -10.03 32.79 6.18
N SER A 520 -9.79 31.85 7.11
CA SER A 520 -9.23 32.16 8.44
C SER A 520 -7.86 32.83 8.35
N VAL A 521 -6.96 32.36 7.48
CA VAL A 521 -5.63 32.98 7.34
C VAL A 521 -5.69 34.32 6.64
N LYS A 522 -6.54 34.53 5.63
CA LYS A 522 -6.73 35.85 5.02
C LYS A 522 -7.22 36.88 6.03
N GLU A 523 -8.19 36.53 6.86
CA GLU A 523 -8.69 37.40 7.93
C GLU A 523 -7.56 37.76 8.90
N ARG A 524 -6.74 36.79 9.29
CA ARG A 524 -5.62 37.01 10.22
C ARG A 524 -4.49 37.85 9.63
N ILE A 525 -4.14 37.62 8.37
CA ILE A 525 -3.21 38.47 7.60
C ILE A 525 -3.71 39.92 7.56
N ALA A 526 -5.00 40.14 7.31
CA ALA A 526 -5.58 41.48 7.30
C ALA A 526 -5.54 42.16 8.67
N ILE A 527 -5.74 41.40 9.76
CA ILE A 527 -5.60 41.92 11.14
C ILE A 527 -4.14 42.30 11.42
N LEU A 528 -3.18 41.45 11.07
CA LEU A 528 -1.76 41.69 11.33
C LEU A 528 -1.22 42.89 10.55
N ARG A 529 -1.66 43.08 9.30
CA ARG A 529 -1.31 44.26 8.50
C ARG A 529 -1.79 45.59 9.09
N LYS A 530 -2.79 45.57 9.99
CA LYS A 530 -3.22 46.77 10.74
C LYS A 530 -2.42 47.00 12.02
N LYS A 531 -1.67 45.99 12.48
CA LYS A 531 -0.85 46.05 13.72
C LYS A 531 0.62 46.36 13.43
N LEU A 532 1.05 46.23 12.17
CA LEU A 532 2.30 46.75 11.62
C LEU A 532 2.10 48.19 11.18
#